data_AF-A0A124IFH0-F1
#
_entry.id   AF-A0A124IFH0-F1
#
_cell.length_a   1.000
_cell.length_b   1.000
_cell.length_c   1.000
_cell.angle_alpha   90.00
_cell.angle_beta   90.00
_cell.angle_gamma   90.00
#
_symmetry.space_group_name_H-M   'P 1'
#
loop_
_entity.id
_entity.type
_entity.pdbx_description
1 polymer ?
#
loop_
_entity_poly.entity_id
_entity_poly.type
_entity_poly.pdbx_seq_one_letter_code
_entity_poly.pdbx_strand_id
1 'polypeptide(L)'
;MRKNTIAAAALLAAATLTLSACGSSADSGSPVTVVSEQAGSEKAATVLDKPFEKPDLVLTDTHGKKYDLREQTAGKPTLIYFGYTNCPDICPTTMSNIAVAKKQLSKADQDQLRIVFVTTDPERDTPAALGKWLKGIDPQVVGLTGDFATIQAGARTVGISIEPPSKDKNGKTVSMHGTQVIAFSPKTDAGYVLYGEDAVVDDYIKDLPKLIKGENP
;
A
#
# COMPACT_ATOMS: atom_id res chain seq x y z
N MET A 1 51.87 -18.38 -69.82
CA MET A 1 50.80 -17.65 -70.55
C MET A 1 49.45 -17.99 -69.94
N ARG A 2 48.60 -16.96 -69.82
CA ARG A 2 47.16 -16.90 -69.52
C ARG A 2 46.40 -18.13 -68.98
N LYS A 3 45.70 -17.85 -67.88
CA LYS A 3 44.53 -18.54 -67.29
C LYS A 3 43.44 -18.87 -68.32
N ASN A 4 42.70 -19.95 -68.03
CA ASN A 4 41.24 -20.03 -67.78
C ASN A 4 40.91 -21.54 -67.60
N THR A 5 39.98 -22.03 -66.79
CA THR A 5 38.54 -21.69 -66.70
C THR A 5 37.92 -22.21 -65.39
N ILE A 6 36.79 -21.60 -65.04
CA ILE A 6 35.91 -21.80 -63.87
C ILE A 6 34.78 -22.79 -64.21
N ALA A 7 34.32 -23.58 -63.22
CA ALA A 7 32.94 -24.03 -62.94
C ALA A 7 32.99 -25.16 -61.88
N ALA A 8 32.06 -25.45 -60.99
CA ALA A 8 30.85 -24.82 -60.43
C ALA A 8 30.38 -25.73 -59.26
N ALA A 9 29.64 -25.17 -58.28
CA ALA A 9 28.69 -25.84 -57.37
C ALA A 9 29.27 -26.92 -56.39
N ALA A 10 28.71 -27.27 -55.24
CA ALA A 10 27.40 -27.06 -54.63
C ALA A 10 27.44 -27.46 -53.12
N LEU A 11 26.43 -26.99 -52.38
CA LEU A 11 25.66 -27.66 -51.31
C LEU A 11 26.24 -27.92 -49.90
N LEU A 12 25.51 -27.31 -48.94
CA LEU A 12 25.06 -27.79 -47.63
C LEU A 12 26.10 -28.22 -46.59
N ALA A 13 26.21 -27.40 -45.53
CA ALA A 13 26.70 -27.85 -44.23
C ALA A 13 25.73 -27.40 -43.13
N ALA A 14 25.01 -28.36 -42.55
CA ALA A 14 24.40 -28.22 -41.24
C ALA A 14 25.44 -28.72 -40.21
N ALA A 15 25.84 -27.85 -39.30
CA ALA A 15 26.80 -28.17 -38.24
C ALA A 15 26.12 -28.01 -36.87
N THR A 16 25.82 -29.14 -36.22
CA THR A 16 25.56 -29.21 -34.79
C THR A 16 26.82 -29.75 -34.11
N LEU A 17 27.42 -28.93 -33.24
CA LEU A 17 28.53 -29.31 -32.38
C LEU A 17 28.27 -28.73 -30.99
N THR A 18 27.77 -29.56 -30.08
CA THR A 18 27.78 -29.28 -28.64
C THR A 18 29.05 -29.89 -28.06
N LEU A 19 30.03 -29.04 -27.75
CA LEU A 19 31.21 -29.41 -26.95
C LEU A 19 31.02 -28.92 -25.51
N SER A 20 31.00 -29.86 -24.57
CA SER A 20 31.34 -29.59 -23.18
C SER A 20 32.85 -29.66 -23.02
N ALA A 21 33.49 -28.58 -22.55
CA ALA A 21 34.87 -28.61 -22.09
C ALA A 21 35.00 -27.77 -20.81
N CYS A 22 35.38 -28.46 -19.73
CA CYS A 22 35.78 -27.88 -18.45
C CYS A 22 37.12 -27.15 -18.59
N GLY A 23 37.23 -25.97 -17.98
CA GLY A 23 38.49 -25.29 -17.73
C GLY A 23 38.43 -24.61 -16.36
N SER A 24 39.18 -25.15 -15.39
CA SER A 24 39.40 -24.53 -14.08
C SER A 24 40.48 -23.46 -14.16
N SER A 25 40.20 -22.28 -13.62
CA SER A 25 41.21 -21.37 -13.09
C SER A 25 40.57 -20.64 -11.91
N ALA A 26 41.14 -20.89 -10.73
CA ALA A 26 40.75 -20.29 -9.48
C ALA A 26 41.27 -18.85 -9.44
N ASP A 27 40.38 -17.90 -9.16
CA ASP A 27 40.79 -16.64 -8.57
C ASP A 27 39.93 -16.36 -7.35
N SER A 28 40.61 -16.02 -6.26
CA SER A 28 40.08 -15.97 -4.91
C SER A 28 39.63 -14.55 -4.60
N GLY A 29 38.35 -14.28 -4.78
CA GLY A 29 37.67 -13.13 -4.22
C GLY A 29 36.33 -13.61 -3.72
N SER A 30 36.16 -13.60 -2.39
CA SER A 30 34.98 -13.92 -1.58
C SER A 30 33.71 -14.32 -2.33
N PRO A 31 33.01 -15.42 -1.96
CA PRO A 31 31.65 -15.56 -2.42
C PRO A 31 30.90 -14.35 -1.87
N VAL A 32 30.58 -13.39 -2.75
CA VAL A 32 29.39 -12.59 -2.60
C VAL A 32 28.33 -13.65 -2.40
N THR A 33 27.95 -13.85 -1.15
CA THR A 33 26.67 -14.43 -0.80
C THR A 33 25.70 -13.61 -1.62
N VAL A 34 25.30 -14.17 -2.77
CA VAL A 34 23.98 -13.93 -3.31
C VAL A 34 23.10 -14.34 -2.15
N VAL A 35 22.78 -13.34 -1.33
CA VAL A 35 21.51 -13.29 -0.66
C VAL A 35 20.57 -13.34 -1.85
N SER A 36 20.22 -14.57 -2.24
CA SER A 36 18.88 -14.81 -2.70
C SER A 36 18.04 -14.31 -1.53
N GLU A 37 17.74 -13.00 -1.57
CA GLU A 37 16.56 -12.49 -0.94
C GLU A 37 15.49 -13.36 -1.56
N GLN A 38 15.16 -14.38 -0.79
CA GLN A 38 13.88 -15.00 -0.85
C GLN A 38 12.94 -13.84 -0.52
N ALA A 39 12.60 -13.07 -1.55
CA ALA A 39 11.41 -12.27 -1.60
C ALA A 39 10.26 -13.28 -1.58
N GLY A 40 10.09 -13.92 -0.42
CA GLY A 40 8.84 -14.49 0.00
C GLY A 40 7.91 -13.32 0.24
N SER A 41 7.40 -12.75 -0.86
CA SER A 41 6.15 -12.03 -0.83
C SER A 41 5.06 -13.05 -0.48
N GLU A 42 4.90 -13.33 0.81
CA GLU A 42 3.88 -14.24 1.33
C GLU A 42 3.03 -13.61 2.44
N LYS A 43 3.20 -12.32 2.76
CA LYS A 43 2.33 -11.64 3.72
C LYS A 43 1.95 -10.24 3.26
N ALA A 44 0.66 -10.07 2.96
CA ALA A 44 0.00 -8.79 2.73
C ALA A 44 0.12 -7.79 3.90
N ALA A 45 0.50 -8.28 5.09
CA ALA A 45 0.66 -7.51 6.32
C ALA A 45 2.07 -7.68 6.90
N THR A 46 2.71 -6.56 7.24
CA THR A 46 4.00 -6.51 7.93
C THR A 46 3.79 -6.02 9.36
N VAL A 47 4.18 -6.84 10.35
CA VAL A 47 4.26 -6.40 11.75
C VAL A 47 5.55 -5.63 11.95
N LEU A 48 5.47 -4.45 12.56
CA LEU A 48 6.61 -3.55 12.74
C LEU A 48 7.32 -3.83 14.06
N ASP A 49 8.64 -4.08 14.01
CA ASP A 49 9.49 -4.20 15.20
C ASP A 49 9.52 -2.89 16.01
N LYS A 50 9.44 -1.76 15.30
CA LYS A 50 9.32 -0.43 15.88
C LYS A 50 7.97 0.18 15.45
N PRO A 51 6.93 0.09 16.29
CA PRO A 51 5.65 0.70 16.00
C PRO A 51 5.75 2.21 15.79
N PHE A 52 4.94 2.75 14.89
CA PHE A 52 4.79 4.18 14.70
C PHE A 52 3.98 4.83 15.83
N GLU A 53 4.25 6.09 16.13
CA GLU A 53 3.29 6.91 16.86
C GLU A 53 2.11 7.26 15.95
N LYS A 54 0.89 7.27 16.51
CA LYS A 54 -0.30 7.76 15.79
C LYS A 54 -0.07 9.22 15.38
N PRO A 55 -0.34 9.61 14.12
CA PRO A 55 -0.16 11.00 13.68
C PRO A 55 -0.91 11.98 14.59
N ASP A 56 -0.27 13.09 14.92
CA ASP A 56 -0.89 14.18 15.68
C ASP A 56 -1.69 15.09 14.74
N LEU A 57 -2.87 14.61 14.33
CA LEU A 57 -3.71 15.27 13.34
C LEU A 57 -4.99 15.80 13.97
N VAL A 58 -5.14 17.11 13.92
CA VAL A 58 -6.40 17.80 14.21
C VAL A 58 -6.97 18.33 12.90
N LEU A 59 -7.97 17.64 12.36
CA LEU A 59 -8.52 17.87 11.02
C LEU A 59 -10.02 18.20 11.09
N THR A 60 -10.67 18.29 9.93
CA THR A 60 -12.12 18.48 9.80
C THR A 60 -12.77 17.17 9.37
N ASP A 61 -13.80 16.74 10.08
CA ASP A 61 -14.59 15.57 9.71
C ASP A 61 -15.60 15.86 8.59
N THR A 62 -16.31 14.83 8.13
CA THR A 62 -17.33 14.93 7.07
C THR A 62 -18.57 15.73 7.46
N HIS A 63 -18.74 16.07 8.75
CA HIS A 63 -19.79 16.94 9.26
C HIS A 63 -19.32 18.39 9.44
N GLY A 64 -18.09 18.71 9.03
CA GLY A 64 -17.50 20.04 9.18
C GLY A 64 -17.04 20.35 10.60
N LYS A 65 -16.86 19.34 11.47
CA LYS A 65 -16.42 19.52 12.86
C LYS A 65 -14.94 19.24 13.00
N LYS A 66 -14.30 19.92 13.96
CA LYS A 66 -12.93 19.60 14.37
C LYS A 66 -12.87 18.16 14.88
N TYR A 67 -11.88 17.41 14.42
CA TYR A 67 -11.64 16.03 14.81
C TYR A 67 -10.18 15.87 15.20
N ASP A 68 -9.93 15.59 16.47
CA ASP A 68 -8.60 15.23 16.98
C ASP A 68 -8.42 13.72 16.83
N LEU A 69 -7.51 13.30 15.94
CA LEU A 69 -7.30 11.89 15.62
C LEU A 69 -6.90 11.07 16.84
N ARG A 70 -5.99 11.60 17.66
CA ARG A 70 -5.46 10.88 18.83
C ARG A 70 -6.53 10.75 19.89
N GLU A 71 -7.21 11.85 20.24
CA GLU A 71 -8.27 11.86 21.25
C GLU A 71 -9.44 10.95 20.87
N GLN A 72 -9.95 11.08 19.64
CA GLN A 72 -11.18 10.39 19.22
C GLN A 72 -10.99 8.88 19.03
N THR A 73 -9.75 8.45 18.78
CA THR A 73 -9.38 7.05 18.54
C THR A 73 -8.53 6.43 19.65
N ALA A 74 -8.36 7.13 20.78
CA ALA A 74 -7.60 6.63 21.92
C ALA A 74 -8.15 5.29 22.43
N GLY A 75 -7.26 4.31 22.60
CA GLY A 75 -7.60 2.98 23.10
C GLY A 75 -8.52 2.16 22.19
N LYS A 76 -8.66 2.54 20.91
CA LYS A 76 -9.51 1.85 19.92
C LYS A 76 -8.66 1.25 18.81
N PRO A 77 -8.99 0.03 18.33
CA PRO A 77 -8.34 -0.52 17.15
C PRO A 77 -8.66 0.39 15.97
N THR A 78 -7.63 0.94 15.34
CA THR A 78 -7.78 1.99 14.33
C THR A 78 -7.02 1.63 13.07
N LEU A 79 -7.69 1.61 11.92
CA LEU A 79 -7.06 1.56 10.60
C LEU A 79 -7.03 2.96 10.03
N ILE A 80 -5.85 3.45 9.63
CA ILE A 80 -5.70 4.73 8.95
C ILE A 80 -5.25 4.47 7.52
N TYR A 81 -5.94 5.11 6.58
CA TYR A 81 -5.62 5.11 5.16
C TYR A 81 -5.56 6.54 4.62
N PHE A 82 -4.48 6.87 3.91
CA PHE A 82 -4.33 8.13 3.20
C PHE A 82 -4.67 7.89 1.72
N GLY A 83 -5.72 8.54 1.22
CA GLY A 83 -6.22 8.32 -0.15
C GLY A 83 -6.96 9.54 -0.68
N TYR A 84 -7.65 9.43 -1.82
CA TYR A 84 -8.53 10.49 -2.32
C TYR A 84 -9.70 9.91 -3.11
N THR A 85 -10.86 10.57 -3.10
CA THR A 85 -12.11 9.97 -3.61
C THR A 85 -12.14 9.81 -5.13
N ASN A 86 -11.33 10.60 -5.86
CA ASN A 86 -11.20 10.53 -7.32
C ASN A 86 -10.16 9.51 -7.81
N CYS A 87 -9.55 8.72 -6.92
CA CYS A 87 -8.63 7.67 -7.30
C CYS A 87 -9.38 6.58 -8.09
N PRO A 88 -8.93 6.24 -9.30
CA PRO A 88 -9.71 5.39 -10.21
C PRO A 88 -9.72 3.91 -9.84
N ASP A 89 -8.88 3.46 -8.90
CA ASP A 89 -8.63 2.03 -8.69
C ASP A 89 -8.39 1.66 -7.22
N ILE A 90 -7.18 1.91 -6.69
CA ILE A 90 -6.78 1.30 -5.40
C ILE A 90 -7.58 1.81 -4.20
N CYS A 91 -7.89 3.11 -4.11
CA CYS A 91 -8.63 3.66 -2.96
C CYS A 91 -10.03 3.04 -2.76
N PRO A 92 -10.92 2.99 -3.76
CA PRO A 92 -12.21 2.33 -3.59
C PRO A 92 -12.07 0.84 -3.31
N THR A 93 -11.08 0.16 -3.90
CA THR A 93 -10.83 -1.27 -3.68
C THR A 93 -10.38 -1.55 -2.24
N THR A 94 -9.36 -0.85 -1.73
CA THR A 94 -8.88 -0.98 -0.34
C THR A 94 -10.02 -0.73 0.67
N MET A 95 -10.76 0.37 0.49
CA MET A 95 -11.86 0.71 1.39
C MET A 95 -13.01 -0.31 1.34
N SER A 96 -13.31 -0.87 0.16
CA SER A 96 -14.29 -1.94 0.01
C SER A 96 -13.84 -3.23 0.67
N ASN A 97 -12.58 -3.62 0.52
CA ASN A 97 -12.01 -4.80 1.17
C ASN A 97 -12.13 -4.71 2.70
N ILE A 98 -11.74 -3.58 3.29
CA ILE A 98 -11.87 -3.35 4.74
C ILE A 98 -13.34 -3.38 5.17
N ALA A 99 -14.23 -2.73 4.42
CA ALA A 99 -15.67 -2.69 4.76
C ALA A 99 -16.33 -4.08 4.69
N VAL A 100 -15.98 -4.90 3.70
CA VAL A 100 -16.46 -6.29 3.58
C VAL A 100 -15.93 -7.14 4.73
N ALA A 101 -14.64 -7.01 5.06
CA ALA A 101 -14.04 -7.74 6.17
C ALA A 101 -14.66 -7.33 7.52
N LYS A 102 -14.87 -6.03 7.74
CA LYS A 102 -15.54 -5.53 8.94
C LYS A 102 -16.95 -6.10 9.11
N LYS A 103 -17.70 -6.30 8.02
CA LYS A 103 -19.05 -6.90 8.08
C LYS A 103 -19.05 -8.35 8.58
N GLN A 104 -17.91 -9.04 8.56
CA GLN A 104 -17.77 -10.41 9.11
C GLN A 104 -17.61 -10.42 10.64
N LEU A 105 -17.31 -9.27 11.25
CA LEU A 105 -17.12 -9.15 12.69
C LEU A 105 -18.47 -9.15 13.43
N SER A 106 -18.42 -9.44 14.73
CA SER A 106 -19.58 -9.22 15.61
C SER A 106 -19.98 -7.74 15.64
N LYS A 107 -21.26 -7.44 15.92
CA LYS A 107 -21.70 -6.04 15.99
C LYS A 107 -20.90 -5.20 17.00
N ALA A 108 -20.56 -5.80 18.14
CA ALA A 108 -19.74 -5.16 19.16
C ALA A 108 -18.34 -4.80 18.63
N ASP A 109 -17.69 -5.73 17.91
CA ASP A 109 -16.37 -5.52 17.32
C ASP A 109 -16.40 -4.47 16.21
N GLN A 110 -17.45 -4.47 15.37
CA GLN A 110 -17.67 -3.43 14.35
C GLN A 110 -17.77 -2.03 14.95
N ASP A 111 -18.41 -1.90 16.12
CA ASP A 111 -18.59 -0.63 16.81
C ASP A 111 -17.33 -0.16 17.56
N GLN A 112 -16.40 -1.07 17.86
CA GLN A 112 -15.09 -0.75 18.42
C GLN A 112 -14.08 -0.32 17.34
N LEU A 113 -14.08 -0.96 16.17
CA LEU A 113 -13.18 -0.65 15.08
C LEU A 113 -13.36 0.80 14.58
N ARG A 114 -12.26 1.52 14.42
CA ARG A 114 -12.23 2.82 13.76
C ARG A 114 -11.53 2.67 12.41
N ILE A 115 -12.24 2.97 11.34
CA ILE A 115 -11.65 3.10 10.00
C ILE A 115 -11.60 4.59 9.71
N VAL A 116 -10.40 5.11 9.49
CA VAL A 116 -10.15 6.55 9.28
C VAL A 116 -9.55 6.73 7.89
N PHE A 117 -10.29 7.42 7.04
CA PHE A 117 -9.83 7.84 5.73
C PHE A 117 -9.37 9.31 5.82
N VAL A 118 -8.10 9.57 5.57
CA VAL A 118 -7.55 10.93 5.50
C VAL A 118 -7.33 11.28 4.04
N THR A 119 -8.01 12.31 3.55
CA THR A 119 -7.85 12.70 2.14
C THR A 119 -6.47 13.30 1.87
N THR A 120 -5.91 12.99 0.72
CA THR A 120 -4.69 13.57 0.15
C THR A 120 -5.00 14.63 -0.91
N ASP A 121 -6.28 14.96 -1.09
CA ASP A 121 -6.79 15.89 -2.09
C ASP A 121 -7.91 16.77 -1.51
N PRO A 122 -7.58 17.60 -0.50
CA PRO A 122 -8.57 18.35 0.26
C PRO A 122 -9.30 19.43 -0.56
N GLU A 123 -8.75 19.85 -1.72
CA GLU A 123 -9.41 20.81 -2.61
C GLU A 123 -10.68 20.23 -3.25
N ARG A 124 -10.68 18.93 -3.59
CA ARG A 124 -11.85 18.24 -4.17
C ARG A 124 -12.64 17.49 -3.10
N ASP A 125 -11.96 16.88 -2.14
CA ASP A 125 -12.55 16.12 -1.04
C ASP A 125 -12.98 17.04 0.12
N THR A 126 -13.92 17.94 -0.18
CA THR A 126 -14.62 18.74 0.84
C THR A 126 -15.32 17.82 1.85
N PRO A 127 -15.61 18.27 3.09
CA PRO A 127 -16.31 17.44 4.09
C PRO A 127 -17.56 16.73 3.55
N ALA A 128 -18.39 17.46 2.80
CA ALA A 128 -19.63 16.94 2.22
C ALA A 128 -19.36 15.94 1.08
N ALA A 129 -18.40 16.23 0.19
CA ALA A 129 -18.05 15.33 -0.91
C ALA A 129 -17.45 14.02 -0.39
N LEU A 130 -16.51 14.11 0.54
CA LEU A 130 -15.88 12.98 1.20
C LEU A 130 -16.91 12.13 1.96
N GLY A 131 -17.81 12.76 2.72
CA GLY A 131 -18.88 12.08 3.44
C GLY A 131 -19.85 11.33 2.52
N LYS A 132 -20.20 11.93 1.37
CA LYS A 132 -21.06 11.27 0.37
C LYS A 132 -20.39 10.02 -0.21
N TRP A 133 -19.10 10.08 -0.53
CA TRP A 133 -18.35 8.94 -1.06
C TRP A 133 -18.24 7.81 -0.03
N LEU A 134 -17.82 8.13 1.20
CA LEU A 134 -17.65 7.15 2.28
C LEU A 134 -18.95 6.47 2.68
N LYS A 135 -20.07 7.19 2.69
CA LYS A 135 -21.40 6.62 2.99
C LYS A 135 -21.79 5.49 2.02
N GLY A 136 -21.29 5.51 0.78
CA GLY A 136 -21.50 4.44 -0.19
C GLY A 136 -20.72 3.16 0.12
N ILE A 137 -19.65 3.26 0.92
CA ILE A 137 -18.78 2.14 1.30
C ILE A 137 -19.20 1.59 2.65
N ASP A 138 -19.09 2.41 3.70
CA ASP A 138 -19.50 2.11 5.06
C ASP A 138 -19.76 3.43 5.82
N PRO A 139 -20.99 3.66 6.31
CA PRO A 139 -21.36 4.91 7.00
C PRO A 139 -20.64 5.14 8.33
N GLN A 140 -19.95 4.15 8.89
CA GLN A 140 -19.17 4.29 10.12
C GLN A 140 -17.71 4.70 9.85
N VAL A 141 -17.27 4.83 8.60
CA VAL A 141 -15.94 5.34 8.28
C VAL A 141 -15.84 6.81 8.65
N VAL A 142 -14.79 7.16 9.37
CA VAL A 142 -14.43 8.55 9.66
C VAL A 142 -13.66 9.10 8.48
N GLY A 143 -14.21 10.11 7.80
CA GLY A 143 -13.49 10.85 6.76
C GLY A 143 -12.91 12.14 7.32
N LEU A 144 -11.63 12.40 7.08
CA LEU A 144 -10.92 13.59 7.52
C LEU A 144 -10.34 14.36 6.32
N THR A 145 -10.49 15.69 6.35
CA THR A 145 -9.94 16.64 5.38
C THR A 145 -9.41 17.89 6.09
N GLY A 146 -8.62 18.71 5.41
CA GLY A 146 -7.98 19.88 6.01
C GLY A 146 -6.85 20.44 5.17
N ASP A 147 -5.93 21.16 5.80
CA ASP A 147 -4.74 21.69 5.14
C ASP A 147 -3.82 20.57 4.65
N PHE A 148 -3.42 20.62 3.37
CA PHE A 148 -2.60 19.57 2.77
C PHE A 148 -1.23 19.44 3.44
N ALA A 149 -0.59 20.55 3.84
CA ALA A 149 0.73 20.50 4.46
C ALA A 149 0.68 19.80 5.83
N THR A 150 -0.39 20.02 6.58
CA THR A 150 -0.68 19.32 7.84
C THR A 150 -0.86 17.81 7.62
N ILE A 151 -1.66 17.43 6.62
CA ILE A 151 -1.90 16.03 6.27
C ILE A 151 -0.59 15.36 5.80
N GLN A 152 0.19 16.05 4.97
CA GLN A 152 1.47 15.56 4.47
C GLN A 152 2.49 15.35 5.59
N ALA A 153 2.57 16.28 6.54
CA ALA A 153 3.43 16.13 7.71
C ALA A 153 3.03 14.90 8.54
N GLY A 154 1.73 14.70 8.81
CA GLY A 154 1.23 13.54 9.54
C GLY A 154 1.43 12.21 8.80
N ALA A 155 1.26 12.18 7.48
CA ALA A 155 1.54 10.98 6.67
C ALA A 155 3.03 10.60 6.76
N ARG A 156 3.93 11.60 6.72
CA ARG A 156 5.38 11.35 6.82
C ARG A 156 5.81 10.75 8.15
N THR A 157 5.13 11.04 9.27
CA THR A 157 5.49 10.45 10.58
C THR A 157 5.26 8.94 10.64
N VAL A 158 4.45 8.40 9.72
CA VAL A 158 4.16 6.98 9.59
C VAL A 158 4.74 6.37 8.31
N GLY A 159 5.76 7.03 7.72
CA GLY A 159 6.47 6.54 6.54
C GLY A 159 5.72 6.68 5.22
N ILE A 160 4.57 7.36 5.19
CA ILE A 160 3.78 7.56 3.98
C ILE A 160 4.16 8.88 3.32
N SER A 161 4.66 8.80 2.09
CA SER A 161 4.88 9.99 1.26
C SER A 161 3.63 10.30 0.44
N ILE A 162 3.17 11.55 0.50
CA ILE A 162 2.08 12.06 -0.31
C ILE A 162 2.54 13.34 -1.00
N GLU A 163 2.17 13.51 -2.26
CA GLU A 163 2.48 14.71 -3.04
C GLU A 163 1.18 15.43 -3.43
N PRO A 164 1.21 16.76 -3.62
CA PRO A 164 0.06 17.49 -4.09
C PRO A 164 -0.49 16.88 -5.40
N PRO A 165 -1.82 16.93 -5.62
CA PRO A 165 -2.38 16.46 -6.87
C PRO A 165 -1.75 17.17 -8.07
N SER A 166 -1.34 16.39 -9.07
CA SER A 166 -0.74 16.84 -10.33
C SER A 166 -1.59 16.43 -11.52
N LYS A 167 -1.25 16.91 -12.72
CA LYS A 167 -1.92 16.51 -13.95
C LYS A 167 -1.15 15.37 -14.62
N ASP A 168 -1.84 14.29 -14.97
CA ASP A 168 -1.28 13.25 -15.83
C ASP A 168 -1.12 13.74 -17.28
N LYS A 169 -0.56 12.89 -18.14
CA LYS A 169 -0.37 13.17 -19.57
C LYS A 169 -1.65 13.49 -20.34
N ASN A 170 -2.83 13.18 -19.79
CA ASN A 170 -4.14 13.41 -20.37
C ASN A 170 -4.87 14.59 -19.70
N GLY A 171 -4.21 15.33 -18.79
CA GLY A 171 -4.81 16.46 -18.06
C GLY A 171 -5.72 16.07 -16.89
N LYS A 172 -5.76 14.78 -16.51
CA LYS A 172 -6.52 14.31 -15.34
C LYS A 172 -5.74 14.61 -14.06
N THR A 173 -6.43 15.13 -13.04
CA THR A 173 -5.80 15.33 -11.72
C THR A 173 -5.62 13.99 -11.01
N VAL A 174 -4.38 13.66 -10.69
CA VAL A 174 -3.94 12.46 -9.96
C VAL A 174 -3.16 12.89 -8.72
N SER A 175 -3.35 12.20 -7.60
CA SER A 175 -2.54 12.39 -6.39
C SER A 175 -1.67 11.17 -6.19
N MET A 176 -0.38 11.37 -5.92
CA MET A 176 0.51 10.30 -5.48
C MET A 176 0.38 10.16 -3.96
N HIS A 177 0.00 8.99 -3.51
CA HIS A 177 -0.06 8.65 -2.09
C HIS A 177 0.49 7.24 -1.89
N GLY A 178 1.07 6.98 -0.71
CA GLY A 178 1.32 5.61 -0.29
C GLY A 178 0.00 4.84 -0.25
N THR A 179 0.01 3.62 -0.78
CA THR A 179 -1.16 2.74 -0.89
C THR A 179 -1.41 1.92 0.38
N GLN A 180 -0.74 2.29 1.47
CA GLN A 180 -0.62 1.49 2.67
C GLN A 180 -1.72 1.81 3.68
N VAL A 181 -2.21 0.78 4.37
CA VAL A 181 -3.10 0.91 5.53
C VAL A 181 -2.30 0.59 6.78
N ILE A 182 -2.38 1.44 7.80
CA ILE A 182 -1.68 1.21 9.08
C ILE A 182 -2.71 0.88 10.15
N ALA A 183 -2.50 -0.24 10.85
CA ALA A 183 -3.28 -0.62 12.01
C ALA A 183 -2.62 -0.16 13.31
N PHE A 184 -3.38 0.55 14.12
CA PHE A 184 -3.01 1.05 15.43
C PHE A 184 -3.66 0.19 16.51
N SER A 185 -2.85 -0.24 17.48
CA SER A 185 -3.28 -1.13 18.54
C SER A 185 -4.12 -0.40 19.58
N PRO A 186 -5.24 -0.98 20.06
CA PRO A 186 -5.99 -0.41 21.19
C PRO A 186 -5.23 -0.47 22.52
N LYS A 187 -4.16 -1.27 22.61
CA LYS A 187 -3.37 -1.41 23.86
C LYS A 187 -2.35 -0.31 24.04
N THR A 188 -1.86 0.27 22.93
CA THR A 188 -0.69 1.17 22.94
C THR A 188 -0.90 2.43 22.11
N ASP A 189 -1.99 2.52 21.34
CA ASP A 189 -2.23 3.53 20.31
C ASP A 189 -1.14 3.63 19.23
N ALA A 190 -0.21 2.67 19.17
CA ALA A 190 0.90 2.65 18.23
C ALA A 190 0.56 1.86 16.96
N GLY A 191 1.03 2.35 15.81
CA GLY A 191 0.87 1.74 14.51
C GLY A 191 1.81 0.57 14.37
N TYR A 192 1.30 -0.66 14.45
CA TYR A 192 2.12 -1.86 14.63
C TYR A 192 1.99 -2.87 13.48
N VAL A 193 1.00 -2.70 12.59
CA VAL A 193 0.86 -3.50 11.37
C VAL A 193 0.69 -2.56 10.18
N LEU A 194 1.39 -2.84 9.10
CA LEU A 194 1.28 -2.15 7.83
C LEU A 194 0.79 -3.14 6.76
N TYR A 195 -0.26 -2.76 6.03
CA TYR A 195 -0.76 -3.48 4.87
C TYR A 195 -0.31 -2.78 3.59
N GLY A 196 0.17 -3.56 2.63
CA GLY A 196 0.52 -3.08 1.29
C GLY A 196 -0.69 -2.95 0.37
N GLU A 197 -0.44 -2.53 -0.88
CA GLU A 197 -1.48 -2.49 -1.93
C GLU A 197 -1.97 -3.86 -2.39
N ASP A 198 -1.16 -4.89 -2.15
CA ASP A 198 -1.44 -6.28 -2.46
C ASP A 198 -2.40 -6.94 -1.44
N ALA A 199 -2.71 -6.26 -0.33
CA ALA A 199 -3.65 -6.76 0.66
C ALA A 199 -5.08 -6.89 0.09
N VAL A 200 -5.58 -8.12 0.09
CA VAL A 200 -6.92 -8.47 -0.40
C VAL A 200 -7.92 -8.62 0.74
N VAL A 201 -9.21 -8.76 0.40
CA VAL A 201 -10.29 -8.89 1.38
C VAL A 201 -10.08 -10.04 2.37
N ASP A 202 -9.53 -11.18 1.92
CA ASP A 202 -9.31 -12.36 2.76
C ASP A 202 -8.26 -12.10 3.85
N ASP A 203 -7.24 -11.26 3.57
CA ASP A 203 -6.26 -10.85 4.57
C ASP A 203 -6.92 -10.06 5.69
N TYR A 204 -7.75 -9.07 5.34
CA TYR A 204 -8.49 -8.28 6.33
C TYR A 204 -9.50 -9.14 7.11
N ILE A 205 -10.20 -10.09 6.46
CA ILE A 205 -11.13 -11.01 7.13
C ILE A 205 -10.42 -11.82 8.20
N LYS A 206 -9.24 -12.35 7.86
CA LYS A 206 -8.42 -13.17 8.75
C LYS A 206 -7.85 -12.35 9.91
N ASP A 207 -7.42 -11.12 9.65
CA ASP A 207 -6.60 -10.36 10.58
C ASP A 207 -7.39 -9.44 11.50
N LEU A 208 -8.51 -8.86 11.04
CA LEU A 208 -9.32 -7.93 11.85
C LEU A 208 -9.67 -8.43 13.25
N PRO A 209 -10.07 -9.72 13.47
CA PRO A 209 -10.34 -10.23 14.81
C PRO A 209 -9.16 -10.14 15.78
N LYS A 210 -7.93 -10.21 15.27
CA LYS A 210 -6.68 -10.06 16.04
C LYS A 210 -6.33 -8.58 16.23
N LEU A 211 -6.49 -7.77 15.17
CA LEU A 211 -6.24 -6.33 15.23
C LEU A 211 -7.14 -5.63 16.26
N ILE A 212 -8.40 -6.06 16.37
CA ILE A 212 -9.35 -5.55 17.37
C ILE A 212 -8.85 -5.74 18.81
N LYS A 213 -8.05 -6.77 19.05
CA LYS A 213 -7.46 -7.07 20.35
C LYS A 213 -6.05 -6.51 20.50
N GLY A 214 -5.48 -5.87 19.47
CA GLY A 214 -4.07 -5.47 19.45
C GLY A 214 -3.14 -6.68 19.53
N GLU A 215 -3.47 -7.75 18.82
CA GLU A 215 -2.64 -8.95 18.64
C GLU A 215 -2.01 -8.94 17.24
N ASN A 216 -0.89 -9.65 17.08
CA ASN A 216 -0.23 -9.78 15.78
C ASN A 216 -1.05 -10.70 14.85
N PRO A 217 -1.29 -10.32 13.59
CA PRO A 217 -1.99 -11.13 12.60
C PRO A 217 -1.26 -12.41 12.19
#